data_AF-A0A0H4C244-F1
#
_entry.id   AF-A0A0H4C244-F1
#
_cell.length_a   1.000
_cell.length_b   1.000
_cell.length_c   1.000
_cell.angle_alpha   90.00
_cell.angle_beta   90.00
_cell.angle_gamma   90.00
#
_symmetry.space_group_name_H-M   'P 1'
#
loop_
_entity.id
_entity.type
_entity.pdbx_description
1 polymer ?
#
loop_
_entity_poly.entity_id
_entity_poly.type
_entity_poly.pdbx_seq_one_letter_code
_entity_poly.pdbx_strand_id
1 'polypeptide(L)'
;MTERTTYLDPDPRDPRARRIRVRAYRWYAVVELDRDEYVDAATSLGQEPELPAAYRTAVDRVREASIDRIWYDGYRGDFWWGDSSRWVTMYVPYRHVESAVEALRAAELERDYNGLHTLADTLALPLDEWLAPGERELIRGVDFDSPPRAFLRFLQGKAKRCGVRLNGRATAGSVWVRPTLSVTAKQIREMYPEQYPGWVDRWTGYIEPEDAPIRPWVGGRTQNRSHGARPVEFRAVNTPSGGDCPCGMSLQGGKDHTDHHAAWAFGVRVPKNLAWWGDLAVVSTQSPISWRKLAYEVARMPQRENHYDFRSWSHVDEPEVTPDNMRVYLLQVNGYVIGYLAAHDTSDHQRWNLIDGAQYGDQDHTLRPRIILIWVAGAYRHQGVGGTLVQALADDFACDIADVSWSSPVSDAGRRLARRLSPEGIWVS
;
A
#
# COMPACT_ATOMS: atom_id res chain seq x y z
N MET A 1 -28.23 19.85 -21.31
CA MET A 1 -29.00 20.50 -20.22
C MET A 1 -28.45 21.92 -20.09
N THR A 2 -29.30 22.94 -20.21
CA THR A 2 -28.93 24.35 -20.05
C THR A 2 -29.05 24.76 -18.59
N GLU A 3 -28.29 25.78 -18.15
CA GLU A 3 -28.48 26.35 -16.82
C GLU A 3 -29.90 26.90 -16.67
N ARG A 4 -30.51 26.71 -15.49
CA ARG A 4 -31.85 27.25 -15.19
C ARG A 4 -31.96 27.67 -13.73
N THR A 5 -32.87 28.61 -13.47
CA THR A 5 -33.18 29.12 -12.13
C THR A 5 -34.68 29.03 -11.89
N THR A 6 -35.07 28.43 -10.78
CA THR A 6 -36.46 28.35 -10.30
C THR A 6 -36.60 29.21 -9.05
N TYR A 7 -37.49 30.21 -9.07
CA TYR A 7 -37.79 31.04 -7.90
C TYR A 7 -38.84 30.35 -7.03
N LEU A 8 -38.65 30.35 -5.72
CA LEU A 8 -39.55 29.71 -4.76
C LEU A 8 -40.59 30.67 -4.19
N ASP A 9 -40.24 31.96 -4.11
CA ASP A 9 -41.11 32.99 -3.56
C ASP A 9 -41.99 33.65 -4.66
N PRO A 10 -43.15 34.23 -4.30
CA PRO A 10 -44.15 34.70 -5.26
C PRO A 10 -43.66 35.81 -6.21
N ASP A 11 -42.73 36.66 -5.74
CA ASP A 11 -42.10 37.69 -6.56
C ASP A 11 -40.68 37.27 -6.98
N PRO A 12 -40.47 36.85 -8.24
CA PRO A 12 -39.16 36.46 -8.75
C PRO A 12 -38.19 37.65 -8.93
N ARG A 13 -38.67 38.90 -8.76
CA ARG A 13 -37.83 40.11 -8.82
C ARG A 13 -37.38 40.57 -7.43
N ASP A 14 -37.90 39.98 -6.35
CA ASP A 14 -37.43 40.29 -5.01
C ASP A 14 -35.99 39.74 -4.85
N PRO A 15 -34.98 40.58 -4.57
CA PRO A 15 -33.63 40.10 -4.27
C PRO A 15 -33.62 39.05 -3.15
N ARG A 16 -34.56 39.14 -2.20
CA ARG A 16 -34.70 38.21 -1.06
C ARG A 16 -35.32 36.87 -1.44
N ALA A 17 -35.75 36.68 -2.69
CA ALA A 17 -36.37 35.45 -3.13
C ALA A 17 -35.38 34.29 -3.09
N ARG A 18 -35.77 33.22 -2.41
CA ARG A 18 -35.07 31.94 -2.43
C ARG A 18 -35.18 31.35 -3.83
N ARG A 19 -34.07 30.81 -4.31
CA ARG A 19 -33.96 30.32 -5.69
C ARG A 19 -33.20 29.01 -5.76
N ILE A 20 -33.68 28.09 -6.60
CA ILE A 20 -32.99 26.85 -6.94
C ILE A 20 -32.30 27.04 -8.29
N ARG A 21 -30.98 26.94 -8.33
CA ARG A 21 -30.16 27.01 -9.53
C ARG A 21 -29.73 25.62 -9.94
N VAL A 22 -29.81 25.32 -11.24
CA VAL A 22 -29.31 24.08 -11.82
C VAL A 22 -28.22 24.41 -12.83
N ARG A 23 -27.03 23.84 -12.62
CA ARG A 23 -25.88 23.97 -13.54
C ARG A 23 -25.42 22.61 -14.02
N ALA A 24 -25.23 22.46 -15.33
CA ALA A 24 -24.80 21.21 -15.94
C ALA A 24 -23.26 21.10 -16.00
N TYR A 25 -22.71 19.96 -15.58
CA TYR A 25 -21.29 19.61 -15.67
C TYR A 25 -21.11 18.33 -16.48
N ARG A 26 -19.89 18.02 -16.94
CA ARG A 26 -19.68 16.85 -17.83
C ARG A 26 -20.29 15.52 -17.33
N TRP A 27 -20.33 15.28 -16.02
CA TRP A 27 -20.75 13.99 -15.42
C TRP A 27 -22.05 14.06 -14.62
N TYR A 28 -22.47 15.25 -14.18
CA TYR A 28 -23.57 15.45 -13.24
C TYR A 28 -24.13 16.87 -13.41
N ALA A 29 -25.21 17.19 -12.69
CA ALA A 29 -25.64 18.57 -12.51
C ALA A 29 -25.48 19.00 -11.05
N VAL A 30 -25.23 20.27 -10.82
CA VAL A 30 -25.29 20.91 -9.50
C VAL A 30 -26.67 21.52 -9.35
N VAL A 31 -27.39 21.12 -8.30
CA VAL A 31 -28.66 21.72 -7.88
C VAL A 31 -28.38 22.46 -6.57
N GLU A 32 -28.54 23.78 -6.59
CA GLU A 32 -28.19 24.67 -5.49
C GLU A 32 -29.42 25.46 -5.06
N LEU A 33 -29.82 25.33 -3.80
CA LEU A 33 -30.74 26.27 -3.18
C LEU A 33 -29.94 27.43 -2.59
N ASP A 34 -30.17 28.61 -3.15
CA ASP A 34 -29.62 29.89 -2.73
C ASP A 34 -30.65 30.61 -1.84
N ARG A 35 -30.25 30.84 -0.58
CA ARG A 35 -31.01 31.51 0.48
C ARG A 35 -30.24 32.74 0.99
N ASP A 36 -29.21 33.20 0.29
CA ASP A 36 -28.24 34.15 0.86
C ASP A 36 -28.90 35.46 1.29
N GLU A 37 -29.58 36.10 0.34
CA GLU A 37 -30.28 37.38 0.54
C GLU A 37 -31.51 37.22 1.45
N TYR A 38 -32.14 36.04 1.45
CA TYR A 38 -33.21 35.67 2.40
C TYR A 38 -32.70 35.61 3.84
N VAL A 39 -31.57 34.94 4.07
CA VAL A 39 -30.94 34.80 5.39
C VAL A 39 -30.56 36.17 5.94
N ASP A 40 -29.99 37.05 5.12
CA ASP A 40 -29.65 38.42 5.53
C ASP A 40 -30.88 39.24 5.95
N ALA A 41 -31.96 39.16 5.16
CA ALA A 41 -33.21 39.84 5.46
C ALA A 41 -33.88 39.30 6.74
N ALA A 42 -33.97 37.97 6.89
CA ALA A 42 -34.56 37.33 8.07
C ALA A 42 -33.77 37.65 9.35
N THR A 43 -32.43 37.61 9.27
CA THR A 43 -31.55 37.96 10.40
C THR A 43 -31.74 39.42 10.81
N SER A 44 -31.87 40.32 9.83
CA SER A 44 -32.13 41.75 10.08
C SER A 44 -33.48 42.01 10.78
N LEU A 45 -34.43 41.09 10.65
CA LEU A 45 -35.73 41.10 11.34
C LEU A 45 -35.71 40.36 12.68
N GLY A 46 -34.54 39.90 13.15
CA GLY A 46 -34.39 39.16 14.40
C GLY A 46 -34.92 37.72 14.34
N GLN A 47 -35.12 37.16 13.14
CA GLN A 47 -35.47 35.76 12.95
C GLN A 47 -34.20 34.91 12.88
N GLU A 48 -34.29 33.64 13.25
CA GLU A 48 -33.22 32.64 13.07
C GLU A 48 -33.50 31.83 11.79
N PRO A 49 -32.89 32.15 10.64
CA PRO A 49 -33.14 31.47 9.36
C PRO A 49 -32.37 30.14 9.23
N GLU A 50 -32.01 29.53 10.35
CA GLU A 50 -31.27 28.28 10.38
C GLU A 50 -32.06 27.14 9.73
N LEU A 51 -31.34 26.26 9.02
CA LEU A 51 -31.93 25.05 8.49
C LEU A 51 -32.19 24.07 9.64
N PRO A 52 -33.40 23.51 9.77
CA PRO A 52 -33.70 22.48 10.76
C PRO A 52 -32.73 21.30 10.65
N ALA A 53 -32.40 20.66 11.77
CA ALA A 53 -31.50 19.51 11.78
C ALA A 53 -31.98 18.39 10.85
N ALA A 54 -33.28 18.10 10.85
CA ALA A 54 -33.89 17.10 9.97
C ALA A 54 -33.72 17.43 8.47
N TYR A 55 -33.79 18.71 8.10
CA TYR A 55 -33.51 19.15 6.72
C TYR A 55 -32.05 18.86 6.35
N ARG A 56 -31.10 19.24 7.21
CA ARG A 56 -29.66 19.00 6.96
C ARG A 56 -29.39 17.50 6.81
N THR A 57 -29.90 16.68 7.72
CA THR A 57 -29.78 15.21 7.65
C THR A 57 -30.36 14.64 6.36
N ALA A 58 -31.54 15.09 5.92
CA ALA A 58 -32.16 14.60 4.69
C ALA A 58 -31.33 14.99 3.45
N VAL A 59 -30.84 16.22 3.39
CA VAL A 59 -29.97 16.70 2.31
C VAL A 59 -28.64 15.95 2.30
N ASP A 60 -27.99 15.76 3.45
CA ASP A 60 -26.71 15.06 3.54
C ASP A 60 -26.84 13.62 3.06
N ARG A 61 -27.94 12.95 3.40
CA ARG A 61 -28.26 11.62 2.88
C ARG A 61 -28.36 11.59 1.36
N VAL A 62 -29.02 12.59 0.75
CA VAL A 62 -29.10 12.72 -0.73
C VAL A 62 -27.73 13.02 -1.33
N ARG A 63 -26.96 13.93 -0.72
CA ARG A 63 -25.61 14.31 -1.18
C ARG A 63 -24.70 13.10 -1.21
N GLU A 64 -24.62 12.36 -0.11
CA GLU A 64 -23.79 11.16 -0.01
C GLU A 64 -24.19 10.11 -1.06
N ALA A 65 -25.49 9.78 -1.16
CA ALA A 65 -25.99 8.81 -2.15
C ALA A 65 -25.71 9.26 -3.60
N SER A 66 -25.87 10.55 -3.89
CA SER A 66 -25.64 11.08 -5.23
C SER A 66 -24.16 11.08 -5.60
N ILE A 67 -23.29 11.53 -4.70
CA ILE A 67 -21.83 11.53 -4.87
C ILE A 67 -21.34 10.11 -5.12
N ASP A 68 -21.85 9.15 -4.36
CA ASP A 68 -21.53 7.75 -4.52
C ASP A 68 -21.93 7.22 -5.88
N ARG A 69 -23.14 7.57 -6.33
CA ARG A 69 -23.60 7.20 -7.67
C ARG A 69 -22.72 7.79 -8.77
N ILE A 70 -22.33 9.06 -8.64
CA ILE A 70 -21.48 9.75 -9.63
C ILE A 70 -20.07 9.14 -9.69
N TRP A 71 -19.46 8.81 -8.54
CA TRP A 71 -18.18 8.09 -8.52
C TRP A 71 -18.31 6.66 -9.04
N TYR A 72 -19.40 5.96 -8.71
CA TYR A 72 -19.72 4.64 -9.25
C TYR A 72 -19.82 4.64 -10.78
N ASP A 73 -20.41 5.69 -11.36
CA ASP A 73 -20.51 5.87 -12.81
C ASP A 73 -19.16 6.23 -13.47
N GLY A 74 -18.13 6.57 -12.68
CA GLY A 74 -16.74 6.66 -13.12
C GLY A 74 -16.10 8.04 -13.01
N TYR A 75 -16.80 9.04 -12.46
CA TYR A 75 -16.19 10.33 -12.13
C TYR A 75 -15.09 10.16 -11.07
N ARG A 76 -14.04 10.99 -11.14
CA ARG A 76 -12.88 10.91 -10.22
C ARG A 76 -12.50 12.24 -9.57
N GLY A 77 -13.28 13.28 -9.82
CA GLY A 77 -13.02 14.57 -9.19
C GLY A 77 -13.57 14.63 -7.78
N ASP A 78 -13.21 15.71 -7.10
CA ASP A 78 -13.68 16.04 -5.78
C ASP A 78 -14.96 16.89 -5.84
N PHE A 79 -15.71 16.85 -4.74
CA PHE A 79 -16.93 17.60 -4.54
C PHE A 79 -16.74 18.57 -3.37
N TRP A 80 -17.31 19.77 -3.48
CA TRP A 80 -17.08 20.86 -2.53
C TRP A 80 -18.40 21.54 -2.19
N TRP A 81 -18.88 21.36 -0.98
CA TRP A 81 -20.07 22.05 -0.48
C TRP A 81 -19.78 22.68 0.88
N GLY A 82 -20.56 23.68 1.24
CA GLY A 82 -20.52 24.29 2.57
C GLY A 82 -21.71 23.87 3.42
N ASP A 83 -21.54 23.95 4.74
CA ASP A 83 -22.57 23.66 5.75
C ASP A 83 -23.37 24.92 6.15
N SER A 84 -23.45 25.90 5.25
CA SER A 84 -24.09 27.18 5.51
C SER A 84 -25.61 27.08 5.42
N SER A 85 -26.32 27.86 6.24
CA SER A 85 -27.76 28.10 6.06
C SER A 85 -28.08 28.91 4.80
N ARG A 86 -27.09 29.59 4.20
CA ARG A 86 -27.24 30.43 3.00
C ARG A 86 -27.28 29.62 1.70
N TRP A 87 -26.63 28.46 1.66
CA TRP A 87 -26.44 27.70 0.44
C TRP A 87 -26.59 26.20 0.69
N VAL A 88 -27.44 25.54 -0.09
CA VAL A 88 -27.59 24.08 -0.05
C VAL A 88 -27.26 23.53 -1.43
N THR A 89 -26.05 23.01 -1.58
CA THR A 89 -25.56 22.43 -2.84
C THR A 89 -25.76 20.92 -2.86
N MET A 90 -26.30 20.37 -3.96
CA MET A 90 -26.38 18.92 -4.23
C MET A 90 -25.80 18.61 -5.61
N TYR A 91 -25.02 17.54 -5.70
CA TYR A 91 -24.48 17.02 -6.95
C TYR A 91 -25.33 15.83 -7.37
N VAL A 92 -26.00 15.90 -8.51
CA VAL A 92 -27.05 14.92 -8.84
C VAL A 92 -26.82 14.33 -10.23
N PRO A 93 -26.95 13.00 -10.43
CA PRO A 93 -26.99 12.43 -11.76
C PRO A 93 -28.12 13.05 -12.60
N TYR A 94 -27.87 13.25 -13.89
CA TYR A 94 -28.78 13.97 -14.79
C TYR A 94 -30.23 13.47 -14.77
N ARG A 95 -30.42 12.15 -14.66
CA ARG A 95 -31.75 11.51 -14.63
C ARG A 95 -32.59 11.87 -13.39
N HIS A 96 -31.99 12.47 -12.36
CA HIS A 96 -32.66 12.79 -11.09
C HIS A 96 -32.73 14.30 -10.79
N VAL A 97 -32.35 15.15 -11.75
CA VAL A 97 -32.30 16.62 -11.55
C VAL A 97 -33.68 17.19 -11.21
N GLU A 98 -34.72 16.79 -11.94
CA GLU A 98 -36.08 17.26 -11.66
C GLU A 98 -36.56 16.83 -10.27
N SER A 99 -36.35 15.56 -9.92
CA SER A 99 -36.68 15.02 -8.59
C SER A 99 -35.96 15.77 -7.47
N ALA A 100 -34.69 16.15 -7.69
CA ALA A 100 -33.91 16.93 -6.73
C ALA A 100 -34.44 18.36 -6.55
N VAL A 101 -34.85 19.01 -7.65
CA VAL A 101 -35.43 20.37 -7.60
C VAL A 101 -36.76 20.35 -6.85
N GLU A 102 -37.66 19.42 -7.17
CA GLU A 102 -38.96 19.32 -6.49
C GLU A 102 -38.81 18.93 -5.01
N ALA A 103 -37.89 18.01 -4.69
CA ALA A 103 -37.62 17.63 -3.31
C ALA A 103 -37.07 18.78 -2.47
N LEU A 104 -36.14 19.59 -3.01
CA LEU A 104 -35.64 20.79 -2.32
C LEU A 104 -36.73 21.84 -2.15
N ARG A 105 -37.57 22.03 -3.17
CA ARG A 105 -38.69 22.97 -3.14
C ARG A 105 -39.68 22.62 -2.03
N ALA A 106 -40.14 21.36 -1.99
CA ALA A 106 -41.06 20.88 -0.95
C ALA A 106 -40.43 20.96 0.44
N ALA A 107 -39.15 20.61 0.57
CA ALA A 107 -38.44 20.69 1.84
C ALA A 107 -38.29 22.13 2.37
N GLU A 108 -38.07 23.11 1.48
CA GLU A 108 -37.90 24.53 1.87
C GLU A 108 -39.24 25.23 2.13
N LEU A 109 -40.28 24.96 1.32
CA LEU A 109 -41.56 25.67 1.41
C LEU A 109 -42.53 25.00 2.38
N GLU A 110 -42.60 23.68 2.38
CA GLU A 110 -43.63 22.89 3.07
C GLU A 110 -43.06 22.12 4.27
N ARG A 111 -41.73 22.13 4.44
CA ARG A 111 -41.01 21.31 5.42
C ARG A 111 -41.27 19.80 5.24
N ASP A 112 -41.61 19.38 4.02
CA ASP A 112 -41.75 17.98 3.65
C ASP A 112 -40.41 17.42 3.16
N TYR A 113 -39.84 16.49 3.92
CA TYR A 113 -38.55 15.87 3.62
C TYR A 113 -38.69 14.51 2.91
N ASN A 114 -39.91 14.03 2.67
CA ASN A 114 -40.16 12.73 2.06
C ASN A 114 -39.57 12.63 0.64
N GLY A 115 -39.62 13.71 -0.14
CA GLY A 115 -39.01 13.76 -1.46
C GLY A 115 -37.49 13.57 -1.41
N LEU A 116 -36.82 14.17 -0.43
CA LEU A 116 -35.38 14.02 -0.23
C LEU A 116 -35.03 12.59 0.21
N HIS A 117 -35.80 12.01 1.14
CA HIS A 117 -35.58 10.62 1.55
C HIS A 117 -35.79 9.63 0.40
N THR A 118 -36.87 9.79 -0.37
CA THR A 118 -37.17 8.96 -1.54
C THR A 118 -36.06 9.06 -2.59
N LEU A 119 -35.56 10.27 -2.84
CA LEU A 119 -34.46 10.50 -3.75
C LEU A 119 -33.17 9.83 -3.27
N ALA A 120 -32.84 9.93 -1.98
CA ALA A 120 -31.70 9.26 -1.39
C ALA A 120 -31.81 7.74 -1.53
N ASP A 121 -32.98 7.15 -1.23
CA ASP A 121 -33.24 5.72 -1.37
C ASP A 121 -33.11 5.25 -2.83
N THR A 122 -33.60 6.05 -3.78
CA THR A 122 -33.48 5.76 -5.22
C THR A 122 -32.03 5.78 -5.71
N LEU A 123 -31.20 6.63 -5.12
CA LEU A 123 -29.79 6.79 -5.47
C LEU A 123 -28.88 5.81 -4.72
N ALA A 124 -29.38 5.21 -3.63
CA ALA A 124 -28.62 4.34 -2.77
C ALA A 124 -28.04 3.16 -3.56
N LEU A 125 -26.75 2.93 -3.35
CA LEU A 125 -26.07 1.73 -3.85
C LEU A 125 -26.10 0.67 -2.74
N PRO A 126 -26.21 -0.62 -3.09
CA PRO A 126 -26.18 -1.72 -2.11
C PRO A 126 -24.75 -1.97 -1.61
N LEU A 127 -24.11 -0.93 -1.07
CA LEU A 127 -22.74 -0.95 -0.55
C LEU A 127 -22.59 -1.98 0.56
N ASP A 128 -23.61 -2.10 1.42
CA ASP A 128 -23.64 -3.07 2.51
C ASP A 128 -23.54 -4.51 1.99
N GLU A 129 -24.24 -4.82 0.90
CA GLU A 129 -24.24 -6.16 0.29
C GLU A 129 -22.91 -6.43 -0.43
N TRP A 130 -22.43 -5.46 -1.22
CA TRP A 130 -21.16 -5.58 -1.94
C TRP A 130 -19.95 -5.69 -1.02
N LEU A 131 -19.97 -5.00 0.12
CA LEU A 131 -18.87 -4.96 1.06
C LEU A 131 -19.00 -5.93 2.22
N ALA A 132 -20.07 -6.74 2.28
CA ALA A 132 -20.32 -7.75 3.32
C ALA A 132 -19.10 -8.68 3.60
N PRO A 133 -19.08 -9.43 4.71
CA PRO A 133 -18.04 -10.43 4.96
C PRO A 133 -18.06 -11.58 3.96
N GLY A 134 -16.89 -12.15 3.67
CA GLY A 134 -16.73 -13.30 2.77
C GLY A 134 -16.28 -12.94 1.35
N GLU A 135 -15.75 -13.94 0.65
CA GLU A 135 -15.44 -13.83 -0.77
C GLU A 135 -16.71 -14.01 -1.62
N ARG A 136 -16.89 -13.14 -2.62
CA ARG A 136 -17.99 -13.24 -3.58
C ARG A 136 -17.59 -12.73 -4.95
N GLU A 137 -18.28 -13.22 -5.97
CA GLU A 137 -18.24 -12.66 -7.33
C GLU A 137 -19.43 -11.74 -7.52
N LEU A 138 -19.17 -10.49 -7.90
CA LEU A 138 -20.18 -9.55 -8.37
C LEU A 138 -20.16 -9.59 -9.90
N ILE A 139 -21.30 -9.76 -10.54
CA ILE A 139 -21.46 -9.94 -11.98
C ILE A 139 -21.95 -8.64 -12.62
N ARG A 140 -21.30 -8.22 -13.70
CA ARG A 140 -21.70 -7.05 -14.45
C ARG A 140 -23.02 -7.29 -15.19
N GLY A 141 -23.95 -6.35 -15.10
CA GLY A 141 -25.32 -6.45 -15.62
C GLY A 141 -26.30 -7.15 -14.68
N VAL A 142 -25.83 -7.66 -13.54
CA VAL A 142 -26.65 -8.24 -12.47
C VAL A 142 -26.47 -7.41 -11.21
N ASP A 143 -25.24 -7.35 -10.70
CA ASP A 143 -24.91 -6.66 -9.44
C ASP A 143 -24.45 -5.22 -9.68
N PHE A 144 -23.85 -4.92 -10.83
CA PHE A 144 -23.38 -3.58 -11.19
C PHE A 144 -23.29 -3.41 -12.71
N ASP A 145 -23.31 -2.17 -13.20
CA ASP A 145 -23.31 -1.82 -14.63
C ASP A 145 -21.98 -1.24 -15.11
N SER A 146 -21.28 -0.53 -14.22
CA SER A 146 -20.04 0.19 -14.51
C SER A 146 -18.92 -0.74 -15.01
N PRO A 147 -17.89 -0.22 -15.71
CA PRO A 147 -16.75 -1.03 -16.10
C PRO A 147 -16.10 -1.71 -14.88
N PRO A 148 -15.80 -3.03 -14.90
CA PRO A 148 -15.36 -3.77 -13.71
C PRO A 148 -14.15 -3.16 -12.98
N ARG A 149 -13.19 -2.59 -13.72
CA ARG A 149 -12.03 -1.89 -13.12
C ARG A 149 -12.41 -0.59 -12.41
N ALA A 150 -13.37 0.16 -12.94
CA ALA A 150 -13.86 1.39 -12.31
C ALA A 150 -14.67 1.05 -11.06
N PHE A 151 -15.57 0.06 -11.17
CA PHE A 151 -16.35 -0.45 -10.06
C PHE A 151 -15.49 -0.97 -8.91
N LEU A 152 -14.46 -1.78 -9.19
CA LEU A 152 -13.54 -2.26 -8.17
C LEU A 152 -12.81 -1.12 -7.45
N ARG A 153 -12.37 -0.09 -8.17
CA ARG A 153 -11.71 1.08 -7.55
C ARG A 153 -12.67 1.88 -6.66
N PHE A 154 -13.90 2.05 -7.11
CA PHE A 154 -14.96 2.67 -6.31
C PHE A 154 -15.17 1.88 -5.00
N LEU A 155 -15.35 0.56 -5.08
CA LEU A 155 -15.50 -0.29 -3.91
C LEU A 155 -14.28 -0.26 -2.99
N GLN A 156 -13.06 -0.19 -3.53
CA GLN A 156 -11.84 -0.05 -2.73
C GLN A 156 -11.81 1.27 -1.95
N GLY A 157 -12.27 2.36 -2.56
CA GLY A 157 -12.43 3.66 -1.90
C GLY A 157 -13.45 3.60 -0.76
N LYS A 158 -14.60 2.96 -1.01
CA LYS A 158 -15.67 2.77 -0.01
C LYS A 158 -15.23 1.90 1.15
N ALA A 159 -14.65 0.74 0.85
CA ALA A 159 -14.04 -0.14 1.83
C ALA A 159 -13.06 0.62 2.75
N LYS A 160 -12.17 1.42 2.17
CA LYS A 160 -11.21 2.21 2.95
C LYS A 160 -11.88 3.20 3.91
N ARG A 161 -12.96 3.87 3.51
CA ARG A 161 -13.73 4.78 4.40
C ARG A 161 -14.43 4.04 5.53
N CYS A 162 -14.92 2.84 5.24
CA CYS A 162 -15.42 1.89 6.24
C CYS A 162 -14.26 1.29 7.09
N GLY A 163 -13.00 1.62 6.81
CA GLY A 163 -11.84 1.07 7.52
C GLY A 163 -11.60 -0.43 7.27
N VAL A 164 -12.16 -0.96 6.19
CA VAL A 164 -11.91 -2.33 5.72
C VAL A 164 -11.00 -2.31 4.49
N ARG A 165 -10.15 -3.32 4.37
CA ARG A 165 -9.33 -3.56 3.19
C ARG A 165 -10.11 -4.42 2.21
N LEU A 166 -10.29 -3.94 0.98
CA LEU A 166 -10.91 -4.73 -0.08
C LEU A 166 -9.85 -5.37 -0.98
N ASN A 167 -9.68 -6.69 -0.88
CA ASN A 167 -8.93 -7.43 -1.87
C ASN A 167 -9.89 -7.82 -2.99
N GLY A 168 -9.74 -7.24 -4.17
CA GLY A 168 -10.62 -7.56 -5.29
C GLY A 168 -9.89 -7.69 -6.61
N ARG A 169 -10.56 -8.33 -7.56
CA ARG A 169 -10.07 -8.59 -8.91
C ARG A 169 -11.19 -8.34 -9.90
N ALA A 170 -10.94 -7.46 -10.86
CA ALA A 170 -11.82 -7.26 -11.99
C ALA A 170 -11.48 -8.25 -13.12
N THR A 171 -12.49 -8.93 -13.63
CA THR A 171 -12.45 -9.70 -14.89
C THR A 171 -13.19 -8.92 -15.98
N ALA A 172 -13.36 -9.51 -17.18
CA ALA A 172 -14.06 -8.85 -18.27
C ALA A 172 -15.56 -8.63 -17.99
N GLY A 173 -16.17 -9.47 -17.15
CA GLY A 173 -17.61 -9.46 -16.86
C GLY A 173 -17.96 -9.46 -15.36
N SER A 174 -16.98 -9.51 -14.46
CA SER A 174 -17.24 -9.61 -13.03
C SER A 174 -16.16 -8.92 -12.18
N VAL A 175 -16.46 -8.74 -10.89
CA VAL A 175 -15.50 -8.32 -9.88
C VAL A 175 -15.58 -9.28 -8.70
N TRP A 176 -14.50 -10.00 -8.46
CA TRP A 176 -14.33 -10.76 -7.22
C TRP A 176 -13.92 -9.84 -6.11
N VAL A 177 -14.59 -9.91 -4.96
CA VAL A 177 -14.29 -9.07 -3.80
C VAL A 177 -14.16 -9.92 -2.54
N ARG A 178 -13.18 -9.56 -1.70
CA ARG A 178 -13.00 -10.09 -0.35
C ARG A 178 -12.69 -8.93 0.59
N PRO A 179 -13.72 -8.33 1.20
CA PRO A 179 -13.57 -7.33 2.26
C PRO A 179 -12.94 -7.99 3.50
N THR A 180 -11.90 -7.38 4.03
CA THR A 180 -11.13 -7.91 5.17
C THR A 180 -10.81 -6.78 6.14
N LEU A 181 -10.94 -7.03 7.43
CA LEU A 181 -10.35 -6.13 8.43
C LEU A 181 -8.84 -6.34 8.46
N SER A 182 -8.08 -5.25 8.58
CA SER A 182 -6.67 -5.39 8.95
C SER A 182 -6.59 -5.88 10.40
N VAL A 183 -5.54 -6.65 10.72
CA VAL A 183 -5.34 -7.20 12.08
C VAL A 183 -5.33 -6.07 13.12
N THR A 184 -4.67 -4.96 12.81
CA THR A 184 -4.62 -3.77 13.67
C THR A 184 -5.98 -3.11 13.85
N ALA A 185 -6.77 -2.95 12.77
CA ALA A 185 -8.11 -2.36 12.86
C ALA A 185 -9.07 -3.25 13.66
N LYS A 186 -8.96 -4.57 13.49
CA LYS A 186 -9.72 -5.55 14.29
C LYS A 186 -9.39 -5.40 15.78
N GLN A 187 -8.11 -5.41 16.14
CA GLN A 187 -7.67 -5.28 17.54
C GLN A 187 -8.08 -3.95 18.18
N ILE A 188 -7.90 -2.81 17.49
CA ILE A 188 -8.29 -1.49 18.02
C ILE A 188 -9.79 -1.45 18.30
N ARG A 189 -10.61 -2.02 17.40
CA ARG A 189 -12.07 -1.98 17.52
C ARG A 189 -12.60 -2.95 18.58
N GLU A 190 -11.96 -4.11 18.75
CA GLU A 190 -12.25 -5.04 19.85
C GLU A 190 -11.88 -4.45 21.22
N MET A 191 -10.83 -3.62 21.30
CA MET A 191 -10.42 -2.96 22.55
C MET A 191 -11.30 -1.77 22.94
N TYR A 192 -11.93 -1.10 21.98
CA TYR A 192 -12.71 0.12 22.23
C TYR A 192 -14.10 0.09 21.56
N PRO A 193 -14.97 -0.88 21.89
CA PRO A 193 -16.27 -1.04 21.24
C PRO A 193 -17.18 0.18 21.38
N GLU A 194 -17.06 0.92 22.48
CA GLU A 194 -17.84 2.14 22.75
C GLU A 194 -17.42 3.34 21.89
N GLN A 195 -16.18 3.35 21.36
CA GLN A 195 -15.71 4.36 20.41
C GLN A 195 -16.12 4.05 18.96
N TYR A 196 -16.64 2.84 18.72
CA TYR A 196 -17.15 2.39 17.43
C TYR A 196 -18.58 1.80 17.59
N PRO A 197 -19.56 2.58 18.09
CA PRO A 197 -20.92 2.09 18.30
C PRO A 197 -21.58 1.79 16.94
N GLY A 198 -22.28 0.65 16.85
CA GLY A 198 -22.81 0.12 15.59
C GLY A 198 -21.82 -0.75 14.79
N TRP A 199 -20.55 -0.84 15.23
CA TRP A 199 -19.51 -1.70 14.65
C TRP A 199 -19.28 -3.02 15.42
N VAL A 200 -20.29 -3.52 16.13
CA VAL A 200 -20.33 -4.90 16.69
C VAL A 200 -20.51 -5.92 15.53
N ASP A 201 -19.79 -5.70 14.43
CA ASP A 201 -20.30 -5.74 13.07
C ASP A 201 -19.71 -6.93 12.32
N ARG A 202 -20.61 -7.81 11.86
CA ARG A 202 -20.59 -8.92 10.87
C ARG A 202 -19.27 -9.63 10.50
N TRP A 203 -18.12 -8.96 10.55
CA TRP A 203 -16.74 -9.43 10.33
C TRP A 203 -16.09 -9.98 11.59
N THR A 204 -16.48 -9.48 12.77
CA THR A 204 -16.01 -9.98 14.06
C THR A 204 -16.69 -11.32 14.37
N GLY A 205 -15.95 -12.42 14.26
CA GLY A 205 -16.48 -13.78 14.47
C GLY A 205 -17.04 -14.46 13.23
N TYR A 206 -16.98 -13.83 12.05
CA TYR A 206 -17.33 -14.49 10.79
C TYR A 206 -16.42 -15.68 10.52
N ILE A 207 -17.03 -16.86 10.36
CA ILE A 207 -16.39 -18.08 9.91
C ILE A 207 -16.85 -18.29 8.47
N GLU A 208 -15.88 -18.40 7.55
CA GLU A 208 -16.16 -18.64 6.13
C GLU A 208 -16.80 -20.03 5.97
N PRO A 209 -18.01 -20.14 5.40
CA PRO A 209 -18.67 -21.43 5.17
C PRO A 209 -17.81 -22.36 4.30
N GLU A 210 -17.88 -23.68 4.54
CA GLU A 210 -17.10 -24.68 3.77
C GLU A 210 -17.46 -24.71 2.28
N ASP A 211 -18.67 -24.27 1.92
CA ASP A 211 -19.22 -24.18 0.58
C ASP A 211 -19.08 -22.78 -0.07
N ALA A 212 -18.36 -21.86 0.58
CA ALA A 212 -18.17 -20.52 0.06
C ALA A 212 -17.52 -20.55 -1.35
N PRO A 213 -18.00 -19.73 -2.31
CA PRO A 213 -17.48 -19.72 -3.66
C PRO A 213 -16.00 -19.34 -3.67
N ILE A 214 -15.16 -20.29 -4.08
CA ILE A 214 -13.72 -20.08 -4.19
C ILE A 214 -13.44 -19.44 -5.55
N ARG A 215 -12.78 -18.28 -5.54
CA ARG A 215 -12.28 -17.65 -6.76
C ARG A 215 -11.46 -18.66 -7.58
N PRO A 216 -11.74 -18.84 -8.88
CA PRO A 216 -10.92 -19.66 -9.75
C PRO A 216 -9.43 -19.27 -9.63
N TRP A 217 -8.58 -20.24 -9.32
CA TRP A 217 -7.15 -20.02 -9.15
C TRP A 217 -6.53 -19.61 -10.48
N VAL A 218 -6.06 -18.36 -10.56
CA VAL A 218 -5.29 -17.86 -11.70
C VAL A 218 -3.97 -17.32 -11.17
N GLY A 219 -3.08 -18.23 -10.77
CA GLY A 219 -1.67 -17.97 -10.52
C GLY A 219 -1.34 -16.86 -9.50
N GLY A 220 -1.16 -17.25 -8.24
CA GLY A 220 -0.45 -16.49 -7.20
C GLY A 220 -1.38 -15.96 -6.10
N ARG A 221 -1.06 -15.99 -4.81
CA ARG A 221 0.25 -15.98 -4.16
C ARG A 221 -0.02 -16.34 -2.67
N THR A 222 0.44 -17.51 -2.19
CA THR A 222 0.57 -18.05 -0.78
C THR A 222 -0.02 -17.27 0.42
N GLN A 223 -0.86 -17.92 1.24
CA GLN A 223 -1.15 -17.58 2.64
C GLN A 223 -1.67 -18.82 3.39
N ASN A 224 -0.83 -19.48 4.18
CA ASN A 224 -1.27 -20.55 5.10
C ASN A 224 -0.30 -20.77 6.29
N ARG A 225 0.26 -19.71 6.90
CA ARG A 225 1.28 -19.87 7.97
C ARG A 225 1.19 -18.82 9.10
N SER A 226 0.04 -18.67 9.78
CA SER A 226 -0.06 -17.71 10.90
C SER A 226 -0.85 -18.19 12.12
N HIS A 227 -1.01 -19.50 12.30
CA HIS A 227 -1.58 -20.03 13.55
C HIS A 227 -0.51 -20.07 14.66
N GLY A 228 -0.68 -19.29 15.73
CA GLY A 228 0.09 -19.43 16.99
C GLY A 228 1.01 -18.28 17.44
N ALA A 229 1.10 -17.15 16.71
CA ALA A 229 2.02 -16.06 17.07
C ALA A 229 1.45 -15.11 18.15
N ARG A 230 2.26 -14.79 19.19
CA ARG A 230 1.90 -13.85 20.27
C ARG A 230 2.12 -12.37 19.85
N PRO A 231 1.25 -11.41 20.25
CA PRO A 231 1.41 -9.99 19.91
C PRO A 231 2.60 -9.31 20.62
N VAL A 232 3.20 -8.32 19.96
CA VAL A 232 4.36 -7.53 20.44
C VAL A 232 3.91 -6.15 20.92
N GLU A 233 4.52 -5.70 22.02
CA GLU A 233 4.31 -4.38 22.65
C GLU A 233 5.26 -3.33 22.07
N PHE A 234 4.81 -2.10 21.84
CA PHE A 234 5.62 -1.02 21.25
C PHE A 234 5.78 0.17 22.19
N ARG A 235 7.02 0.66 22.33
CA ARG A 235 7.38 1.93 22.98
C ARG A 235 7.96 2.90 21.95
N ALA A 236 7.55 4.17 22.01
CA ALA A 236 8.05 5.22 21.14
C ALA A 236 9.38 5.79 21.64
N VAL A 237 10.35 5.93 20.74
CA VAL A 237 11.61 6.65 20.95
C VAL A 237 11.72 7.72 19.86
N ASN A 238 11.97 8.97 20.25
CA ASN A 238 12.18 10.08 19.30
C ASN A 238 13.51 9.89 18.55
N THR A 239 13.48 9.93 17.22
CA THR A 239 14.70 9.95 16.38
C THR A 239 14.95 11.33 15.76
N PRO A 240 16.21 11.81 15.68
CA PRO A 240 16.56 13.14 15.18
C PRO A 240 16.36 13.25 13.67
N SER A 241 15.98 14.46 13.22
CA SER A 241 15.79 14.85 11.83
C SER A 241 17.13 15.12 11.12
N GLY A 242 17.68 14.09 10.46
CA GLY A 242 18.65 14.22 9.37
C GLY A 242 17.99 13.83 8.05
N GLY A 243 18.21 14.58 6.97
CA GLY A 243 17.50 14.48 5.69
C GLY A 243 17.63 13.17 4.90
N ASP A 244 18.46 12.23 5.36
CA ASP A 244 18.76 10.98 4.66
C ASP A 244 18.29 9.77 5.47
N CYS A 245 17.56 8.86 4.80
CA CYS A 245 17.18 7.58 5.39
C CYS A 245 18.42 6.68 5.56
N PRO A 246 18.56 5.94 6.66
CA PRO A 246 19.58 4.88 6.82
C PRO A 246 19.56 3.82 5.70
N CYS A 247 18.44 3.71 4.98
CA CYS A 247 18.25 2.85 3.83
C CYS A 247 18.89 3.39 2.53
N GLY A 248 19.48 4.58 2.55
CA GLY A 248 20.15 5.22 1.40
C GLY A 248 19.22 5.88 0.38
N MET A 249 17.94 6.08 0.72
CA MET A 249 17.00 6.86 -0.09
C MET A 249 16.72 8.23 0.54
N SER A 250 16.55 9.25 -0.30
CA SER A 250 16.08 10.55 0.16
C SER A 250 14.64 10.45 0.67
N LEU A 251 14.35 11.14 1.78
CA LEU A 251 13.04 11.16 2.45
C LEU A 251 11.90 11.69 1.56
N GLN A 252 12.18 12.31 0.41
CA GLN A 252 11.18 12.79 -0.55
C GLN A 252 10.48 11.67 -1.37
N GLY A 253 10.90 10.41 -1.24
CA GLY A 253 10.47 9.29 -2.11
C GLY A 253 9.13 8.61 -1.79
N GLY A 254 8.28 9.16 -0.92
CA GLY A 254 6.91 8.67 -0.68
C GLY A 254 6.77 7.14 -0.49
N LYS A 255 5.97 6.49 -1.35
CA LYS A 255 5.67 5.04 -1.28
C LYS A 255 6.89 4.16 -1.63
N ASP A 256 7.66 4.54 -2.65
CA ASP A 256 8.83 3.77 -3.08
C ASP A 256 9.93 3.76 -2.01
N HIS A 257 10.05 4.87 -1.27
CA HIS A 257 10.90 4.94 -0.09
C HIS A 257 10.42 3.97 1.01
N THR A 258 9.12 3.89 1.28
CA THR A 258 8.57 2.97 2.29
C THR A 258 8.81 1.50 1.93
N ASP A 259 8.56 1.13 0.67
CA ASP A 259 8.77 -0.23 0.18
C ASP A 259 10.26 -0.62 0.19
N HIS A 260 11.15 0.30 -0.21
CA HIS A 260 12.60 0.11 -0.10
C HIS A 260 13.06 0.02 1.35
N HIS A 261 12.52 0.86 2.24
CA HIS A 261 12.86 0.83 3.66
C HIS A 261 12.46 -0.50 4.30
N ALA A 262 11.29 -1.03 3.96
CA ALA A 262 10.86 -2.36 4.41
C ALA A 262 11.78 -3.46 3.88
N ALA A 263 12.19 -3.38 2.61
CA ALA A 263 13.13 -4.34 2.02
C ALA A 263 14.53 -4.27 2.65
N TRP A 264 15.02 -3.06 2.94
CA TRP A 264 16.28 -2.83 3.64
C TRP A 264 16.25 -3.36 5.08
N ALA A 265 15.15 -3.09 5.80
CA ALA A 265 15.01 -3.48 7.20
C ALA A 265 14.80 -5.00 7.36
N PHE A 266 13.93 -5.60 6.54
CA PHE A 266 13.44 -6.98 6.74
C PHE A 266 13.88 -7.98 5.67
N GLY A 267 14.54 -7.52 4.60
CA GLY A 267 14.96 -8.34 3.48
C GLY A 267 14.07 -8.21 2.25
N VAL A 268 14.55 -8.72 1.12
CA VAL A 268 13.85 -8.65 -0.17
C VAL A 268 12.91 -9.84 -0.30
N ARG A 269 11.63 -9.60 -0.61
CA ARG A 269 10.65 -10.67 -0.70
C ARG A 269 10.96 -11.63 -1.85
N VAL A 270 11.02 -12.92 -1.55
CA VAL A 270 11.22 -13.97 -2.55
C VAL A 270 10.01 -14.04 -3.51
N PRO A 271 10.23 -14.06 -4.84
CA PRO A 271 9.15 -14.22 -5.80
C PRO A 271 8.39 -15.54 -5.60
N LYS A 272 7.07 -15.48 -5.52
CA LYS A 272 6.28 -16.69 -5.19
C LYS A 272 6.24 -17.76 -6.28
N ASN A 273 6.70 -17.44 -7.48
CA ASN A 273 6.88 -18.37 -8.60
C ASN A 273 8.26 -19.03 -8.61
N LEU A 274 9.11 -18.72 -7.63
CA LEU A 274 10.45 -19.26 -7.49
C LEU A 274 10.43 -20.35 -6.42
N ALA A 275 10.68 -21.59 -6.82
CA ALA A 275 10.68 -22.74 -5.93
C ALA A 275 11.97 -22.73 -5.11
N TRP A 276 11.84 -22.62 -3.78
CA TRP A 276 12.95 -22.50 -2.85
C TRP A 276 12.86 -23.62 -1.80
N TRP A 277 13.84 -24.52 -1.79
CA TRP A 277 13.76 -25.79 -1.06
C TRP A 277 14.63 -25.85 0.21
N GLY A 278 15.42 -24.82 0.50
CA GLY A 278 16.25 -24.74 1.72
C GLY A 278 16.24 -23.34 2.36
N ASP A 279 17.17 -23.09 3.27
CA ASP A 279 17.35 -21.76 3.87
C ASP A 279 18.34 -20.88 3.08
N LEU A 280 19.24 -21.52 2.34
CA LEU A 280 20.27 -20.88 1.52
C LEU A 280 20.14 -21.33 0.06
N ALA A 281 20.32 -20.41 -0.87
CA ALA A 281 20.42 -20.70 -2.29
C ALA A 281 21.72 -20.15 -2.87
N VAL A 282 22.41 -20.96 -3.66
CA VAL A 282 23.56 -20.54 -4.46
C VAL A 282 23.08 -20.28 -5.88
N VAL A 283 23.31 -19.07 -6.37
CA VAL A 283 22.92 -18.63 -7.71
C VAL A 283 24.20 -18.35 -8.50
N SER A 284 24.42 -19.12 -9.57
CA SER A 284 25.51 -18.90 -10.51
C SER A 284 25.04 -18.05 -11.70
N THR A 285 25.99 -17.61 -12.52
CA THR A 285 25.71 -16.90 -13.78
C THR A 285 24.90 -17.74 -14.78
N GLN A 286 24.85 -19.06 -14.56
CA GLN A 286 24.07 -20.01 -15.36
C GLN A 286 22.69 -20.35 -14.79
N SER A 287 22.37 -19.86 -13.59
CA SER A 287 21.07 -20.13 -12.97
C SER A 287 19.89 -19.57 -13.78
N PRO A 288 18.66 -20.11 -13.59
CA PRO A 288 17.48 -19.59 -14.25
C PRO A 288 17.29 -18.09 -14.04
N ILE A 289 16.74 -17.40 -15.05
CA ILE A 289 16.59 -15.93 -15.07
C ILE A 289 15.87 -15.37 -13.84
N SER A 290 14.92 -16.10 -13.26
CA SER A 290 14.19 -15.69 -12.05
C SER A 290 15.11 -15.57 -10.83
N TRP A 291 16.09 -16.46 -10.69
CA TRP A 291 17.11 -16.42 -9.63
C TRP A 291 18.12 -15.29 -9.86
N ARG A 292 18.58 -15.13 -11.10
CA ARG A 292 19.52 -14.05 -11.46
C ARG A 292 18.91 -12.65 -11.31
N LYS A 293 17.61 -12.50 -11.60
CA LYS A 293 16.85 -11.27 -11.31
C LYS A 293 16.69 -11.01 -9.82
N LEU A 294 16.43 -12.04 -9.02
CA LEU A 294 16.35 -11.89 -7.56
C LEU A 294 17.71 -11.47 -6.98
N ALA A 295 18.81 -12.12 -7.39
CA ALA A 295 20.17 -11.74 -7.01
C ALA A 295 20.45 -10.26 -7.33
N TYR A 296 20.07 -9.84 -8.55
CA TYR A 296 20.18 -8.45 -8.97
C TYR A 296 19.37 -7.48 -8.12
N GLU A 297 18.11 -7.82 -7.78
CA GLU A 297 17.28 -6.98 -6.90
C GLU A 297 17.90 -6.83 -5.51
N VAL A 298 18.44 -7.91 -4.94
CA VAL A 298 19.08 -7.89 -3.61
C VAL A 298 20.39 -7.11 -3.64
N ALA A 299 21.21 -7.24 -4.70
CA ALA A 299 22.47 -6.52 -4.87
C ALA A 299 22.30 -4.99 -4.88
N ARG A 300 21.10 -4.48 -5.20
CA ARG A 300 20.78 -3.05 -5.15
C ARG A 300 20.58 -2.51 -3.74
N MET A 301 20.32 -3.37 -2.75
CA MET A 301 20.13 -2.95 -1.35
C MET A 301 21.40 -2.32 -0.78
N PRO A 302 22.55 -3.02 -0.74
CA PRO A 302 23.80 -2.44 -0.27
C PRO A 302 24.27 -1.27 -1.14
N GLN A 303 23.95 -1.29 -2.45
CA GLN A 303 24.32 -0.22 -3.39
C GLN A 303 23.66 1.10 -3.01
N ARG A 304 22.35 1.05 -2.74
CA ARG A 304 21.61 2.23 -2.30
C ARG A 304 22.03 2.66 -0.91
N GLU A 305 22.17 1.72 0.02
CA GLU A 305 22.56 2.00 1.41
C GLU A 305 23.92 2.71 1.52
N ASN A 306 24.91 2.32 0.71
CA ASN A 306 26.28 2.82 0.83
C ASN A 306 26.71 3.73 -0.34
N HIS A 307 25.78 4.06 -1.23
CA HIS A 307 25.96 5.02 -2.33
C HIS A 307 27.16 4.75 -3.26
N TYR A 308 27.55 3.49 -3.46
CA TYR A 308 28.55 3.15 -4.46
C TYR A 308 27.92 2.93 -5.84
N ASP A 309 28.69 3.20 -6.90
CA ASP A 309 28.22 3.26 -8.29
C ASP A 309 28.33 1.92 -9.05
N PHE A 310 29.13 0.98 -8.54
CA PHE A 310 29.26 -0.37 -9.10
C PHE A 310 28.20 -1.35 -8.57
N ARG A 311 27.97 -2.46 -9.28
CA ARG A 311 27.07 -3.54 -8.85
C ARG A 311 27.88 -4.79 -8.54
N SER A 312 27.59 -5.43 -7.42
CA SER A 312 28.20 -6.73 -7.07
C SER A 312 27.62 -7.90 -7.86
N TRP A 313 26.54 -7.67 -8.63
CA TRP A 313 25.95 -8.64 -9.55
C TRP A 313 25.36 -7.94 -10.79
N SER A 314 25.86 -8.30 -11.97
CA SER A 314 25.39 -7.77 -13.27
C SER A 314 24.89 -8.84 -14.23
N HIS A 315 25.01 -10.14 -13.88
CA HIS A 315 24.74 -11.27 -14.76
C HIS A 315 23.23 -11.60 -14.84
N VAL A 316 22.41 -10.69 -15.39
CA VAL A 316 20.94 -10.85 -15.45
C VAL A 316 20.46 -11.45 -16.78
N ASP A 317 21.25 -11.29 -17.85
CA ASP A 317 20.81 -11.51 -19.23
C ASP A 317 20.87 -12.98 -19.64
N GLU A 318 21.65 -13.38 -20.64
CA GLU A 318 21.76 -14.80 -21.01
C GLU A 318 22.64 -15.56 -20.00
N PRO A 319 22.42 -16.86 -19.77
CA PRO A 319 23.32 -17.69 -18.98
C PRO A 319 24.73 -17.68 -19.58
N GLU A 320 25.75 -17.41 -18.78
CA GLU A 320 27.15 -17.40 -19.25
C GLU A 320 28.07 -18.18 -18.33
N VAL A 321 29.13 -18.78 -18.90
CA VAL A 321 30.21 -19.41 -18.13
C VAL A 321 31.19 -18.32 -17.72
N THR A 322 31.49 -18.23 -16.44
CA THR A 322 32.52 -17.33 -15.90
C THR A 322 33.75 -18.15 -15.53
N PRO A 323 34.97 -17.74 -15.94
CA PRO A 323 36.20 -18.50 -15.67
C PRO A 323 36.61 -18.47 -14.19
N ASP A 324 36.09 -17.51 -13.43
CA ASP A 324 36.34 -17.24 -12.02
C ASP A 324 35.22 -17.76 -11.10
N ASN A 325 34.30 -18.59 -11.62
CA ASN A 325 33.24 -19.23 -10.82
C ASN A 325 32.39 -18.21 -10.01
N MET A 326 31.95 -17.15 -10.67
CA MET A 326 31.13 -16.09 -10.08
C MET A 326 29.77 -16.62 -9.61
N ARG A 327 29.46 -16.40 -8.32
CA ARG A 327 28.25 -16.90 -7.67
C ARG A 327 27.79 -16.00 -6.53
N VAL A 328 26.50 -16.08 -6.20
CA VAL A 328 25.93 -15.40 -5.04
C VAL A 328 25.20 -16.37 -4.12
N TYR A 329 25.23 -16.06 -2.84
CA TYR A 329 24.57 -16.79 -1.77
C TYR A 329 23.43 -15.93 -1.25
N LEU A 330 22.21 -16.46 -1.30
CA LEU A 330 21.01 -15.80 -0.82
C LEU A 330 20.48 -16.60 0.38
N LEU A 331 20.46 -15.99 1.56
CA LEU A 331 19.88 -16.61 2.76
C LEU A 331 18.47 -16.06 2.97
N GLN A 332 17.47 -16.93 3.11
CA GLN A 332 16.09 -16.54 3.35
C GLN A 332 15.58 -16.92 4.74
N VAL A 333 14.64 -16.12 5.25
CA VAL A 333 13.78 -16.48 6.38
C VAL A 333 12.37 -15.95 6.08
N ASN A 334 11.34 -16.76 6.36
CA ASN A 334 9.93 -16.37 6.19
C ASN A 334 9.56 -15.84 4.79
N GLY A 335 10.24 -16.29 3.74
CA GLY A 335 10.02 -15.86 2.35
C GLY A 335 10.64 -14.51 2.00
N TYR A 336 11.62 -14.04 2.77
CA TYR A 336 12.43 -12.85 2.50
C TYR A 336 13.91 -13.24 2.47
N VAL A 337 14.65 -12.75 1.48
CA VAL A 337 16.12 -12.82 1.44
C VAL A 337 16.67 -11.80 2.42
N ILE A 338 17.23 -12.28 3.52
CA ILE A 338 17.76 -11.48 4.64
C ILE A 338 19.27 -11.33 4.59
N GLY A 339 19.95 -12.16 3.79
CA GLY A 339 21.40 -12.18 3.65
C GLY A 339 21.80 -12.38 2.19
N TYR A 340 22.85 -11.67 1.79
CA TYR A 340 23.41 -11.69 0.44
C TYR A 340 24.94 -11.71 0.52
N LEU A 341 25.57 -12.61 -0.21
CA LEU A 341 27.01 -12.63 -0.41
C LEU A 341 27.32 -12.86 -1.89
N ALA A 342 28.14 -12.03 -2.51
CA ALA A 342 28.68 -12.24 -3.85
C ALA A 342 30.16 -12.63 -3.78
N ALA A 343 30.55 -13.63 -4.56
CA ALA A 343 31.92 -14.12 -4.60
C ALA A 343 32.34 -14.63 -5.98
N HIS A 344 33.64 -14.58 -6.24
CA HIS A 344 34.34 -15.29 -7.31
C HIS A 344 35.64 -15.88 -6.74
N ASP A 345 36.25 -16.81 -7.45
CA ASP A 345 37.50 -17.42 -7.04
C ASP A 345 38.67 -16.70 -7.73
N THR A 346 39.73 -16.39 -6.99
CA THR A 346 40.94 -15.73 -7.54
C THR A 346 42.19 -16.27 -6.86
N SER A 347 43.34 -16.11 -7.50
CA SER A 347 44.65 -16.51 -6.97
C SER A 347 45.39 -15.36 -6.29
N ASP A 348 45.08 -14.10 -6.56
CA ASP A 348 45.94 -12.99 -6.11
C ASP A 348 45.48 -12.39 -4.77
N HIS A 349 46.23 -12.70 -3.70
CA HIS A 349 45.89 -12.26 -2.34
C HIS A 349 47.10 -11.77 -1.56
N GLN A 350 46.84 -10.91 -0.57
CA GLN A 350 47.80 -10.55 0.47
C GLN A 350 47.15 -10.69 1.84
N ARG A 351 47.94 -11.08 2.85
CA ARG A 351 47.44 -11.17 4.23
C ARG A 351 47.35 -9.78 4.86
N TRP A 352 46.24 -9.49 5.54
CA TRP A 352 46.05 -8.26 6.31
C TRP A 352 45.64 -8.59 7.75
N ASN A 353 46.36 -8.03 8.72
CA ASN A 353 46.09 -8.22 10.15
C ASN A 353 44.94 -7.34 10.69
N LEU A 354 44.19 -6.65 9.81
CA LEU A 354 43.05 -5.80 10.16
C LEU A 354 43.41 -4.60 11.07
N ILE A 355 44.70 -4.22 11.13
CA ILE A 355 45.18 -3.02 11.82
C ILE A 355 45.27 -1.87 10.80
N ASP A 356 44.70 -0.72 11.16
CA ASP A 356 44.70 0.46 10.30
C ASP A 356 46.14 0.96 10.09
N GLY A 357 46.53 1.16 8.82
CA GLY A 357 47.88 1.60 8.44
C GLY A 357 48.95 0.51 8.45
N ALA A 358 48.62 -0.74 8.81
CA ALA A 358 49.55 -1.85 8.67
C ALA A 358 49.80 -2.17 7.19
N GLN A 359 51.03 -2.54 6.87
CA GLN A 359 51.37 -3.04 5.53
C GLN A 359 50.72 -4.40 5.31
N TYR A 360 50.31 -4.66 4.07
CA TYR A 360 49.91 -6.00 3.63
C TYR A 360 51.12 -6.93 3.66
N GLY A 361 50.88 -8.20 3.96
CA GLY A 361 51.89 -9.25 3.89
C GLY A 361 52.27 -9.59 2.44
N ASP A 362 53.11 -10.61 2.31
CA ASP A 362 53.57 -11.10 1.01
C ASP A 362 52.40 -11.59 0.15
N GLN A 363 52.61 -11.54 -1.17
CA GLN A 363 51.65 -12.04 -2.15
C GLN A 363 51.56 -13.57 -2.09
N ASP A 364 50.34 -14.09 -2.10
CA ASP A 364 50.02 -15.50 -2.14
C ASP A 364 49.17 -15.78 -3.39
N HIS A 365 49.52 -16.84 -4.12
CA HIS A 365 48.89 -17.25 -5.39
C HIS A 365 47.93 -18.45 -5.28
N THR A 366 47.61 -18.88 -4.07
CA THR A 366 46.69 -20.00 -3.84
C THR A 366 45.27 -19.57 -4.19
N LEU A 367 44.57 -20.40 -4.98
CA LEU A 367 43.19 -20.15 -5.36
C LEU A 367 42.28 -20.17 -4.11
N ARG A 368 41.53 -19.09 -3.91
CA ARG A 368 40.60 -18.92 -2.78
C ARG A 368 39.30 -18.27 -3.24
N PRO A 369 38.18 -18.53 -2.55
CA PRO A 369 36.96 -17.77 -2.77
C PRO A 369 37.14 -16.36 -2.21
N ARG A 370 36.81 -15.35 -3.01
CA ARG A 370 36.88 -13.94 -2.65
C ARG A 370 35.48 -13.35 -2.55
N ILE A 371 35.17 -12.80 -1.38
CA ILE A 371 33.96 -12.01 -1.14
C ILE A 371 34.11 -10.67 -1.86
N ILE A 372 33.23 -10.42 -2.82
CA ILE A 372 33.07 -9.12 -3.50
C ILE A 372 32.19 -8.20 -2.65
N LEU A 373 31.14 -8.76 -2.07
CA LEU A 373 30.21 -8.02 -1.25
C LEU A 373 29.45 -8.94 -0.31
N ILE A 374 29.24 -8.49 0.91
CA ILE A 374 28.33 -9.12 1.87
C ILE A 374 27.37 -8.09 2.45
N TRP A 375 26.10 -8.45 2.52
CA TRP A 375 25.04 -7.60 3.06
C TRP A 375 24.05 -8.40 3.89
N VAL A 376 23.53 -7.76 4.94
CA VAL A 376 22.53 -8.32 5.85
C VAL A 376 21.46 -7.26 6.10
N ALA A 377 20.19 -7.66 5.98
CA ALA A 377 19.02 -6.83 6.26
C ALA A 377 19.08 -6.26 7.70
N GLY A 378 18.66 -5.01 7.87
CA GLY A 378 18.87 -4.23 9.09
C GLY A 378 18.46 -4.96 10.37
N ALA A 379 17.25 -5.53 10.40
CA ALA A 379 16.69 -6.23 11.55
C ALA A 379 17.41 -7.53 11.91
N TYR A 380 18.23 -8.08 11.00
CA TYR A 380 18.95 -9.35 11.17
C TYR A 380 20.46 -9.16 11.38
N ARG A 381 20.93 -7.90 11.43
CA ARG A 381 22.32 -7.61 11.76
C ARG A 381 22.64 -8.08 13.17
N HIS A 382 23.90 -8.48 13.37
CA HIS A 382 24.41 -9.01 14.65
C HIS A 382 23.81 -10.34 15.11
N GLN A 383 22.97 -11.00 14.32
CA GLN A 383 22.38 -12.32 14.63
C GLN A 383 23.12 -13.49 13.98
N GLY A 384 24.39 -13.32 13.62
CA GLY A 384 25.20 -14.39 13.02
C GLY A 384 25.02 -14.61 11.50
N VAL A 385 24.00 -14.02 10.86
CA VAL A 385 23.71 -14.18 9.42
C VAL A 385 24.93 -13.97 8.52
N GLY A 386 25.71 -12.91 8.76
CA GLY A 386 26.93 -12.66 7.99
C GLY A 386 27.98 -13.76 8.14
N GLY A 387 28.14 -14.32 9.34
CA GLY A 387 29.03 -15.46 9.56
C GLY A 387 28.54 -16.72 8.86
N THR A 388 27.24 -16.99 8.90
CA THR A 388 26.62 -18.12 8.19
C THR A 388 26.86 -18.07 6.67
N LEU A 389 26.75 -16.88 6.06
CA LEU A 389 27.02 -16.71 4.63
C LEU A 389 28.50 -16.99 4.28
N VAL A 390 29.43 -16.50 5.10
CA VAL A 390 30.87 -16.71 4.87
C VAL A 390 31.25 -18.18 5.10
N GLN A 391 30.67 -18.83 6.11
CA GLN A 391 30.85 -20.27 6.33
C GLN A 391 30.34 -21.07 5.13
N ALA A 392 29.15 -20.74 4.61
CA ALA A 392 28.62 -21.45 3.45
C ALA A 392 29.49 -21.29 2.19
N LEU A 393 30.12 -20.12 2.00
CA LEU A 393 31.10 -19.92 0.94
C LEU A 393 32.35 -20.79 1.14
N ALA A 394 32.85 -20.87 2.37
CA ALA A 394 34.01 -21.70 2.71
C ALA A 394 33.70 -23.19 2.50
N ASP A 395 32.52 -23.64 2.94
CA ASP A 395 32.04 -25.01 2.80
C ASP A 395 31.85 -25.39 1.31
N ASP A 396 31.26 -24.50 0.50
CA ASP A 396 31.10 -24.70 -0.96
C ASP A 396 32.44 -24.83 -1.68
N PHE A 397 33.46 -24.07 -1.25
CA PHE A 397 34.82 -24.16 -1.79
C PHE A 397 35.67 -25.26 -1.15
N ALA A 398 35.21 -25.86 -0.05
CA ALA A 398 35.96 -26.80 0.79
C ALA A 398 37.27 -26.23 1.37
N CYS A 399 37.22 -25.03 1.96
CA CYS A 399 38.33 -24.44 2.71
C CYS A 399 37.92 -24.01 4.13
N ASP A 400 38.92 -23.63 4.95
CA ASP A 400 38.65 -23.01 6.25
C ASP A 400 38.10 -21.60 6.08
N ILE A 401 37.23 -21.18 6.99
CA ILE A 401 36.63 -19.84 6.95
C ILE A 401 37.67 -18.70 7.01
N ALA A 402 38.84 -18.97 7.60
CA ALA A 402 39.97 -18.04 7.68
C ALA A 402 40.73 -17.88 6.34
N ASP A 403 40.49 -18.79 5.38
CA ASP A 403 41.05 -18.77 4.02
C ASP A 403 40.14 -18.05 3.02
N VAL A 404 38.97 -17.58 3.43
CA VAL A 404 38.12 -16.74 2.58
C VAL A 404 38.77 -15.36 2.41
N SER A 405 38.93 -14.94 1.16
CA SER A 405 39.48 -13.62 0.81
C SER A 405 38.40 -12.54 0.71
N TRP A 406 38.78 -11.29 0.89
CA TRP A 406 37.88 -10.13 0.91
C TRP A 406 38.33 -9.09 -0.09
N SER A 407 37.40 -8.56 -0.90
CA SER A 407 37.69 -7.43 -1.76
C SER A 407 37.95 -6.16 -0.95
N SER A 408 39.01 -5.43 -1.29
CA SER A 408 39.22 -4.08 -0.77
C SER A 408 38.37 -3.03 -1.54
N PRO A 409 37.93 -1.93 -0.89
CA PRO A 409 38.07 -1.62 0.54
C PRO A 409 37.06 -2.40 1.42
N VAL A 410 37.48 -2.77 2.63
CA VAL A 410 36.62 -3.43 3.62
C VAL A 410 35.95 -2.39 4.53
N SER A 411 34.62 -2.38 4.59
CA SER A 411 33.85 -1.47 5.45
C SER A 411 34.06 -1.74 6.94
N ASP A 412 33.71 -0.79 7.83
CA ASP A 412 33.80 -0.99 9.28
C ASP A 412 32.99 -2.18 9.79
N ALA A 413 31.79 -2.38 9.22
CA ALA A 413 30.96 -3.53 9.52
C ALA A 413 31.62 -4.84 9.04
N GLY A 414 32.22 -4.80 7.84
CA GLY A 414 33.02 -5.89 7.29
C GLY A 414 34.21 -6.24 8.19
N ARG A 415 34.99 -5.24 8.63
CA ARG A 415 36.12 -5.43 9.56
C ARG A 415 35.68 -6.09 10.88
N ARG A 416 34.54 -5.68 11.45
CA ARG A 416 33.98 -6.31 12.66
C ARG A 416 33.52 -7.75 12.43
N LEU A 417 33.07 -8.09 11.23
CA LEU A 417 32.75 -9.47 10.87
C LEU A 417 34.05 -10.27 10.68
N ALA A 418 34.98 -9.78 9.85
CA ALA A 418 36.28 -10.38 9.60
C ALA A 418 37.04 -10.72 10.89
N ARG A 419 37.17 -9.77 11.84
CA ARG A 419 37.83 -10.02 13.14
C ARG A 419 37.16 -11.11 13.98
N ARG A 420 35.85 -11.32 13.83
CA ARG A 420 35.13 -12.37 14.55
C ARG A 420 35.33 -13.75 13.91
N LEU A 421 35.49 -13.80 12.59
CA LEU A 421 35.65 -15.06 11.85
C LEU A 421 37.12 -15.50 11.79
N SER A 422 38.04 -14.55 11.69
CA SER A 422 39.48 -14.80 11.65
C SER A 422 40.22 -13.73 12.46
N PRO A 423 40.38 -13.92 13.79
CA PRO A 423 40.99 -12.94 14.68
C PRO A 423 42.44 -12.57 14.34
N GLU A 424 43.16 -13.48 13.68
CA GLU A 424 44.57 -13.32 13.30
C GLU A 424 44.76 -12.52 11.99
N GLY A 425 43.67 -12.12 11.33
CA GLY A 425 43.70 -11.38 10.07
C GLY A 425 42.92 -12.08 8.96
N ILE A 426 42.86 -11.46 7.78
CA ILE A 426 42.16 -11.99 6.60
C ILE A 426 43.05 -11.91 5.37
N TRP A 427 42.67 -12.63 4.33
CA TRP A 427 43.19 -12.43 2.98
C TRP A 427 42.43 -11.28 2.30
N VAL A 428 43.16 -10.42 1.59
CA VAL A 428 42.61 -9.27 0.85
C VAL A 428 43.13 -9.30 -0.58
N SER A 429 42.25 -8.92 -1.51
CA SER A 429 42.51 -8.85 -2.96
C SER A 429 41.88 -7.61 -3.55
#